data_AF-A0A967KT62-F1
#
_entry.id   AF-A0A967KT62-F1
#
_cell.length_a   1.000
_cell.length_b   1.000
_cell.length_c   1.000
_cell.angle_alpha   90.00
_cell.angle_beta   90.00
_cell.angle_gamma   90.00
#
_symmetry.space_group_name_H-M   'P 1'
#
loop_
_entity.id
_entity.type
_entity.pdbx_description
1 polymer ?
#
loop_
_entity_poly.entity_id
_entity_poly.type
_entity_poly.pdbx_seq_one_letter_code
_entity_poly.pdbx_strand_id
1 'polypeptide(L)'
;MKRTLISIMIVLAVAFAAIAGDNPRVEMDTTKGKIILELYADKALKTVKNFLAYVDAGFYDGTIFHRVIPNFMIQGGGFTADMKQKKTRAPIDNEADNGLRNE
;
A
#
# COMPACT_ATOMS: atom_id res chain seq x y z
N MET A 1 -16.17 -16.40 -50.37
CA MET A 1 -15.33 -16.49 -49.15
C MET A 1 -14.49 -15.22 -49.05
N LYS A 2 -14.28 -14.63 -47.86
CA LYS A 2 -13.57 -13.36 -47.55
C LYS A 2 -14.42 -12.11 -47.20
N ARG A 3 -15.54 -12.22 -46.47
CA ARG A 3 -16.23 -11.04 -45.90
C ARG A 3 -16.70 -11.15 -44.44
N THR A 4 -16.43 -12.25 -43.74
CA THR A 4 -16.96 -12.50 -42.39
C THR A 4 -15.94 -12.39 -41.25
N LEU A 5 -14.72 -11.91 -41.51
CA LEU A 5 -13.63 -11.93 -40.50
C LEU A 5 -13.42 -10.61 -39.74
N ILE A 6 -14.03 -9.50 -40.17
CA ILE A 6 -13.76 -8.17 -39.57
C ILE A 6 -14.65 -7.87 -38.34
N SER A 7 -15.80 -8.54 -38.21
CA SER A 7 -16.73 -8.30 -37.10
C SER A 7 -16.33 -8.96 -35.78
N ILE A 8 -15.40 -9.93 -35.77
CA ILE A 8 -14.97 -10.64 -34.56
C ILE A 8 -13.85 -9.89 -33.81
N MET A 9 -13.02 -9.10 -34.50
CA MET A 9 -11.94 -8.33 -33.85
C MET A 9 -12.43 -7.10 -33.06
N ILE A 10 -13.61 -6.58 -33.36
CA ILE A 10 -14.15 -5.38 -32.67
C ILE A 10 -14.83 -5.73 -31.36
N VAL A 11 -15.36 -6.95 -31.21
CA VAL A 11 -16.06 -7.38 -29.98
C VAL A 11 -15.07 -7.68 -28.83
N LEU A 12 -13.80 -7.98 -29.13
CA LEU A 12 -12.78 -8.25 -28.11
C LEU A 12 -12.19 -6.98 -27.47
N ALA A 13 -12.40 -5.80 -28.06
CA ALA A 13 -11.80 -4.55 -27.58
C ALA A 13 -12.60 -3.83 -26.48
N VAL A 14 -13.81 -4.29 -26.15
CA VAL A 14 -14.75 -3.56 -25.27
C VAL A 14 -14.72 -4.04 -23.80
N ALA A 15 -13.94 -5.07 -23.46
CA ALA A 15 -14.04 -5.73 -22.15
C ALA A 15 -12.89 -5.46 -21.16
N PHE A 16 -12.07 -4.43 -21.35
CA PHE A 16 -11.03 -4.06 -20.38
C PHE A 16 -11.19 -2.62 -19.88
N ALA A 17 -12.42 -2.23 -19.52
CA ALA A 17 -12.58 -1.18 -18.54
C ALA A 17 -12.08 -1.75 -17.21
N ALA A 18 -10.85 -1.40 -16.83
CA ALA A 18 -10.33 -1.68 -15.50
C ALA A 18 -11.32 -1.12 -14.48
N ILE A 19 -11.99 -2.01 -13.74
CA ILE A 19 -12.79 -1.61 -12.59
C ILE A 19 -11.77 -1.14 -11.55
N ALA A 20 -11.52 0.17 -11.53
CA ALA A 20 -10.77 0.79 -10.45
C ALA A 20 -11.61 0.62 -9.18
N GLY A 21 -11.30 -0.42 -8.40
CA GLY A 21 -11.79 -0.52 -7.04
C GLY A 21 -11.18 0.60 -6.18
N ASP A 22 -11.90 1.03 -5.15
CA ASP A 22 -11.40 2.04 -4.23
C ASP A 22 -10.07 1.62 -3.60
N ASN A 23 -9.20 2.60 -3.33
CA ASN A 23 -7.93 2.35 -2.65
C ASN A 23 -8.18 1.81 -1.24
N PRO A 24 -7.39 0.81 -0.78
CA PRO A 24 -7.45 0.36 0.60
C PRO A 24 -7.23 1.50 1.58
N ARG A 25 -8.04 1.56 2.64
CA ARG A 25 -7.88 2.49 3.75
C ARG A 25 -7.60 1.75 5.04
N VAL A 26 -6.63 2.25 5.81
CA VAL A 26 -6.21 1.69 7.10
C VAL A 26 -6.34 2.76 8.16
N GLU A 27 -7.06 2.46 9.23
CA GLU A 27 -7.08 3.27 10.45
C GLU A 27 -5.95 2.83 11.37
N MET A 28 -5.10 3.79 11.74
CA MET A 28 -4.09 3.62 12.77
C MET A 28 -4.55 4.35 14.03
N ASP A 29 -4.99 3.59 15.02
CA ASP A 29 -5.33 4.12 16.33
C ASP A 29 -4.06 4.31 17.17
N THR A 30 -3.81 5.53 17.62
CA THR A 30 -2.61 5.89 18.37
C THR A 30 -3.01 6.56 19.68
N THR A 31 -2.07 6.59 20.64
CA THR A 31 -2.26 7.32 21.91
C THR A 31 -2.44 8.83 21.75
N LYS A 32 -2.23 9.37 20.54
CA LYS A 32 -2.41 10.79 20.18
C LYS A 32 -3.60 11.03 19.26
N GLY A 33 -4.41 10.01 18.98
CA GLY A 33 -5.57 10.08 18.08
C GLY A 33 -5.43 9.18 16.85
N LYS A 34 -6.46 9.21 16.01
CA LYS A 34 -6.57 8.35 14.83
C LYS A 34 -5.89 8.98 13.61
N ILE A 35 -5.18 8.17 12.85
CA ILE A 35 -4.62 8.52 11.54
C ILE A 35 -5.25 7.60 10.50
N ILE A 36 -5.84 8.15 9.44
CA ILE A 36 -6.39 7.36 8.35
C ILE A 36 -5.43 7.41 7.17
N LEU A 37 -4.97 6.25 6.72
CA LEU A 37 -4.08 6.09 5.57
C LEU A 37 -4.90 5.58 4.38
N GLU A 38 -4.74 6.19 3.21
CA GLU A 38 -5.21 5.65 1.93
C GLU A 38 -3.99 5.14 1.14
N LEU A 39 -4.10 3.93 0.58
CA LEU A 39 -2.98 3.21 -0.02
C LEU A 39 -3.17 3.04 -1.53
N TYR A 40 -2.28 3.61 -2.33
CA TYR A 40 -2.33 3.55 -3.80
C TYR A 40 -1.78 2.22 -4.35
N ALA A 41 -2.61 1.19 -4.36
CA ALA A 41 -2.23 -0.15 -4.82
C ALA A 41 -1.90 -0.21 -6.33
N ASP A 42 -2.42 0.73 -7.11
CA ASP A 42 -2.12 0.91 -8.54
C ASP A 42 -0.69 1.45 -8.78
N LYS A 43 -0.13 2.20 -7.81
CA LYS A 43 1.22 2.78 -7.88
C LYS A 43 2.29 1.92 -7.19
N ALA A 44 1.94 1.22 -6.12
CA ALA A 44 2.91 0.50 -5.28
C ALA A 44 2.36 -0.86 -4.82
N LEU A 45 2.09 -1.75 -5.78
CA LEU A 45 1.38 -3.00 -5.51
C LEU A 45 2.08 -3.89 -4.48
N LYS A 46 3.40 -4.06 -4.57
CA LYS A 46 4.15 -4.92 -3.62
C LYS A 46 4.20 -4.27 -2.24
N THR A 47 4.37 -2.96 -2.19
CA THR A 47 4.44 -2.18 -0.95
C THR A 47 3.11 -2.20 -0.22
N VAL A 48 2.00 -1.94 -0.92
CA VAL A 48 0.65 -1.96 -0.34
C VAL A 48 0.29 -3.37 0.15
N LYS A 49 0.53 -4.41 -0.65
CA LYS A 49 0.31 -5.80 -0.22
C LYS A 49 1.12 -6.17 1.03
N ASN A 50 2.39 -5.78 1.07
CA ASN A 50 3.24 -6.03 2.22
C ASN A 50 2.74 -5.31 3.48
N PHE A 51 2.39 -4.02 3.36
CA PHE A 51 1.86 -3.23 4.46
C PHE A 51 0.55 -3.83 5.01
N LEU A 52 -0.41 -4.11 4.14
CA LEU A 52 -1.69 -4.73 4.53
C LEU A 52 -1.48 -6.09 5.19
N ALA A 53 -0.57 -6.92 4.68
CA ALA A 53 -0.28 -8.19 5.31
C ALA A 53 0.33 -8.04 6.72
N TYR A 54 0.98 -6.93 7.06
CA TYR A 54 1.40 -6.64 8.43
C TYR A 54 0.24 -6.13 9.29
N VAL A 55 -0.67 -5.33 8.73
CA VAL A 55 -1.92 -4.90 9.38
C VAL A 55 -2.77 -6.12 9.74
N ASP A 56 -3.06 -7.00 8.78
CA ASP A 56 -3.89 -8.19 8.97
C ASP A 56 -3.30 -9.17 10.00
N ALA A 57 -1.98 -9.13 10.19
CA ALA A 57 -1.28 -9.94 11.18
C ALA A 57 -1.21 -9.30 12.58
N GLY A 58 -1.80 -8.12 12.79
CA GLY A 58 -1.68 -7.36 14.05
C GLY A 58 -0.24 -6.93 14.35
N PHE A 59 0.63 -6.86 13.33
CA PHE A 59 2.06 -6.64 13.57
C PHE A 59 2.36 -5.24 14.10
N TYR A 60 1.59 -4.23 13.68
CA TYR A 60 1.80 -2.85 14.14
C TYR A 60 1.27 -2.62 15.56
N ASP A 61 0.47 -3.54 16.11
CA ASP A 61 -0.04 -3.41 17.47
C ASP A 61 1.09 -3.43 18.50
N GLY A 62 1.02 -2.47 19.42
CA GLY A 62 2.05 -2.24 20.44
C GLY A 62 3.36 -1.66 19.91
N THR A 63 3.43 -1.26 18.62
CA THR A 63 4.59 -0.54 18.09
C THR A 63 4.51 0.96 18.35
N ILE A 64 5.65 1.64 18.29
CA ILE A 64 5.77 3.09 18.51
C ILE A 64 6.31 3.83 17.28
N PHE A 65 6.03 5.13 17.23
CA PHE A 65 6.82 6.09 16.45
C PHE A 65 8.15 6.33 17.18
N HIS A 66 9.18 5.58 16.82
CA HIS A 66 10.48 5.62 17.50
C HIS A 66 11.37 6.78 17.01
N ARG A 67 11.00 7.45 15.91
CA ARG A 67 11.73 8.61 15.39
C ARG A 67 10.75 9.68 14.93
N VAL A 68 10.83 10.84 15.55
CA VAL A 68 9.96 12.01 15.31
C VAL A 68 10.85 13.22 15.09
N ILE A 69 10.81 13.81 13.89
CA ILE A 69 11.60 15.00 13.55
C ILE A 69 10.64 16.09 13.06
N PRO A 70 10.52 17.22 13.78
CA PRO A 70 9.68 18.34 13.37
C PRO A 70 10.03 18.83 11.96
N ASN A 71 9.01 19.18 11.17
CA ASN A 71 9.13 19.67 9.79
C ASN A 71 9.85 18.71 8.83
N PHE A 72 9.87 17.41 9.14
CA PHE A 72 10.44 16.41 8.26
C PHE A 72 9.57 15.16 8.16
N MET A 73 9.61 14.27 9.16
CA MET A 73 8.84 13.03 9.13
C MET A 73 8.69 12.39 10.51
N ILE A 74 7.78 11.43 10.58
CA ILE A 74 7.65 10.48 11.67
C ILE A 74 7.84 9.07 11.12
N GLN A 75 8.59 8.23 11.84
CA GLN A 75 8.89 6.86 11.46
C GLN A 75 8.56 5.91 12.63
N GLY A 76 7.86 4.83 12.31
CA GLY A 76 7.31 3.89 13.30
C GLY A 76 7.19 2.46 12.77
N GLY A 77 6.45 1.62 13.50
CA GLY A 77 6.05 0.28 13.03
C GLY A 77 7.09 -0.84 13.19
N GLY A 78 8.25 -0.58 13.81
CA GLY A 78 9.33 -1.58 13.95
C GLY A 78 9.75 -1.90 15.39
N PHE A 79 9.43 -1.02 16.35
CA PHE A 79 9.87 -1.12 17.74
C PHE A 79 8.70 -1.08 18.70
N THR A 80 8.81 -1.82 19.80
CA THR A 80 7.91 -1.73 20.96
C THR A 80 8.29 -0.57 21.88
N ALA A 81 7.46 -0.27 22.88
CA ALA A 81 7.69 0.82 23.84
C ALA A 81 9.01 0.69 24.63
N ASP A 82 9.52 -0.53 24.82
CA ASP A 82 10.81 -0.82 25.45
C ASP A 82 11.98 -0.82 24.45
N MET A 83 11.79 -0.24 23.25
CA MET A 83 12.80 -0.11 22.19
C MET A 83 13.35 -1.46 21.70
N LYS A 84 12.56 -2.54 21.80
CA LYS A 84 12.89 -3.81 21.17
C LYS A 84 12.37 -3.88 19.76
N GLN A 85 13.24 -4.25 18.82
CA GLN A 85 12.86 -4.43 17.43
C GLN A 85 12.02 -5.70 17.25
N LYS A 86 10.85 -5.60 16.63
CA LYS A 86 10.04 -6.77 16.27
C LYS A 86 10.66 -7.48 15.05
N LYS A 87 10.66 -8.81 15.05
CA LYS A 87 11.16 -9.62 13.93
C LYS A 87 10.26 -9.44 12.70
N THR A 88 10.84 -9.08 11.56
CA THR A 88 10.11 -8.83 10.32
C THR A 88 10.05 -10.07 9.42
N ARG A 89 9.22 -9.99 8.38
CA ARG A 89 9.30 -10.84 7.18
C ARG A 89 10.52 -10.47 6.34
N ALA A 90 10.71 -11.20 5.24
CA ALA A 90 11.71 -10.85 4.24
C ALA A 90 11.48 -9.43 3.68
N PRO A 91 12.54 -8.70 3.30
CA PRO A 91 12.41 -7.42 2.63
C PRO A 91 11.71 -7.57 1.27
N ILE A 92 11.11 -6.48 0.80
CA ILE A 92 10.46 -6.40 -0.51
C ILE A 92 11.31 -5.58 -1.49
N ASP A 93 11.05 -5.75 -2.79
CA ASP A 93 11.65 -4.90 -3.82
C ASP A 93 11.22 -3.44 -3.64
N ASN A 94 12.11 -2.53 -4.03
CA ASN A 94 11.84 -1.09 -3.99
C ASN A 94 10.93 -0.69 -5.16
N GLU A 95 9.88 0.09 -4.88
CA GLU A 95 8.92 0.66 -5.85
C GLU A 95 8.94 2.21 -5.85
N ALA A 96 10.03 2.84 -5.40
CA ALA A 96 10.12 4.31 -5.27
C ALA A 96 10.16 5.06 -6.61
N ASP A 97 10.36 4.36 -7.73
CA ASP A 97 10.32 4.90 -9.09
C ASP A 97 8.89 5.00 -9.67
N ASN A 98 7.86 4.81 -8.84
CA ASN A 98 6.44 4.83 -9.22
C ASN A 98 5.83 6.22 -9.50
N GLY A 99 6.62 7.29 -9.39
CA GLY A 99 6.21 8.67 -9.68
C GLY A 99 5.49 9.40 -8.53
N LEU A 100 5.25 8.76 -7.39
CA LEU A 100 4.74 9.42 -6.19
C LEU A 100 5.85 10.25 -5.51
N ARG A 101 5.48 11.39 -4.92
CA ARG A 101 6.40 12.29 -4.22
C ARG A 101 5.85 12.68 -2.85
N ASN A 102 6.76 13.03 -1.96
CA ASN A 102 6.40 13.73 -0.72
C ASN A 102 6.20 15.21 -1.07
N GLU A 103 5.07 15.77 -0.67
CA GLU A 103 4.76 17.20 -0.81
C GLU A 103 5.09 17.97 0.48
#